data_AF-A0A927Y5K1-F1
#
_entry.id   AF-A0A927Y5K1-F1
#
_cell.length_a   1.000
_cell.length_b   1.000
_cell.length_c   1.000
_cell.angle_alpha   90.00
_cell.angle_beta   90.00
_cell.angle_gamma   90.00
#
_symmetry.space_group_name_H-M   'P 1'
#
loop_
_entity.id
_entity.type
_entity.pdbx_description
1 polymer ?
#
loop_
_entity_poly.entity_id
_entity_poly.type
_entity_poly.pdbx_seq_one_letter_code
_entity_poly.pdbx_strand_id
1 'polypeptide(L)'
;MTPLETFVTDYISTLSAGFFFRQFAVIICLFIFGGVLSDALSDTDETPVMRYVLAYPLGICAFAVTAYAMLVVGIPYNTWTVCGAIVLEVISVIFLNRKSFAANIDPKIIRNIFICLAVAAVVALVAVAGVTPVIISNDTMYFYRRYPDCIVYYGGLRDQFDFWMTDTGLAAVAVDTLPALFGFGESFGIREFFHINFLAFFGVCTFEKSGEYITEKKRRIVAAVVITLLLAMSTPFVILGHWGLANMYYMELFFMGAYYTYGNKGKNFGKSAVLLVALALFRIEGTMFAEWLVLCLSYYCGLGKRLAKYVMAPVFVLFGGYCLKIFTQFNILDDIYLFMSPQKAVMLVATVAAVALYVAFIEQRLPDRLRSKLPVAYMAAMILGNGIFYIYDREHYIGNIKAFGANLFRQSGWGMMPYFVIATTVVFAAEYALIPREKRESSRTSNAFNIVLTIGFILIVLAASFGRGDVLMEDVGDSGNRVLLQITPLIIMMFGELGMSLVKYWDET
;
A
#
# COMPACT_ATOMS: atom_id res chain seq x y z
N MET A 1 -6.50 1.40 44.95
CA MET A 1 -6.90 2.45 44.01
C MET A 1 -7.40 3.65 44.81
N THR A 2 -6.95 4.85 44.45
CA THR A 2 -7.45 6.10 45.04
C THR A 2 -8.85 6.43 44.50
N PRO A 3 -9.67 7.24 45.20
CA PRO A 3 -10.99 7.65 44.70
C PRO A 3 -10.95 8.33 43.32
N LEU A 4 -9.85 9.03 43.00
CA LEU A 4 -9.61 9.63 41.69
C LEU A 4 -9.36 8.57 40.62
N GLU A 5 -8.57 7.54 40.91
CA GLU A 5 -8.34 6.42 39.99
C GLU A 5 -9.64 5.66 39.69
N THR A 6 -10.46 5.42 40.71
CA THR A 6 -11.77 4.77 40.53
C THR A 6 -12.69 5.63 39.67
N PHE A 7 -12.80 6.93 39.95
CA PHE A 7 -13.60 7.85 39.14
C PHE A 7 -13.13 7.91 37.68
N VAL A 8 -11.82 8.03 37.45
CA VAL A 8 -11.25 8.07 36.09
C VAL A 8 -11.51 6.75 35.35
N THR A 9 -11.37 5.61 36.03
CA THR A 9 -11.63 4.29 35.44
C THR A 9 -13.11 4.09 35.10
N ASP A 10 -14.02 4.49 35.99
CA ASP A 10 -15.46 4.43 35.77
C ASP A 10 -15.91 5.40 34.65
N TYR A 11 -15.29 6.58 34.59
CA TYR A 11 -15.55 7.55 33.53
C TYR A 11 -15.07 7.04 32.17
N ILE A 12 -13.85 6.51 32.09
CA ILE A 12 -13.30 5.92 30.85
C ILE A 12 -14.13 4.71 30.42
N SER A 13 -14.53 3.83 31.35
CA SER A 13 -15.32 2.64 31.02
C SER A 13 -16.72 3.00 30.51
N THR A 14 -17.33 4.05 31.07
CA THR A 14 -18.63 4.58 30.60
C THR A 14 -18.51 5.22 29.21
N LEU A 15 -17.46 6.02 28.97
CA LEU A 15 -17.23 6.66 27.68
C LEU A 15 -16.86 5.68 26.57
N SER A 16 -16.16 4.60 26.92
CA SER A 16 -15.71 3.57 25.96
C SER A 16 -16.72 2.41 25.80
N ALA A 17 -17.85 2.46 26.50
CA ALA A 17 -18.90 1.45 26.44
C ALA A 17 -19.37 1.24 24.99
N GLY A 18 -19.13 0.03 24.47
CA GLY A 18 -19.55 -0.37 23.13
C GLY A 18 -18.59 0.02 22.00
N PHE A 19 -17.46 0.69 22.26
CA PHE A 19 -16.44 0.97 21.24
C PHE A 19 -15.94 -0.31 20.58
N PHE A 20 -15.67 -1.34 21.40
CA PHE A 20 -15.28 -2.66 20.94
C PHE A 20 -16.26 -3.22 19.90
N PHE A 21 -17.56 -3.24 20.23
CA PHE A 21 -18.57 -3.81 19.35
C PHE A 21 -18.76 -2.98 18.07
N ARG A 22 -18.72 -1.65 18.18
CA ARG A 22 -18.85 -0.74 17.03
C ARG A 22 -17.68 -0.90 16.06
N GLN A 23 -16.45 -0.97 16.57
CA GLN A 23 -15.27 -1.18 15.72
C GLN A 23 -15.29 -2.57 15.07
N PHE A 24 -15.63 -3.61 15.83
CA PHE A 24 -15.86 -4.95 15.29
C PHE A 24 -16.87 -4.95 14.14
N ALA A 25 -18.03 -4.30 14.33
CA ALA A 25 -19.06 -4.22 13.30
C ALA A 25 -18.56 -3.49 12.03
N VAL A 26 -17.82 -2.39 12.19
CA VAL A 26 -17.23 -1.67 11.05
C VAL A 26 -16.22 -2.53 10.28
N ILE A 27 -15.36 -3.28 10.97
CA ILE A 27 -14.43 -4.23 10.31
C ILE A 27 -15.20 -5.25 9.47
N ILE A 28 -16.27 -5.82 10.02
CA ILE A 28 -17.10 -6.80 9.31
C ILE A 28 -17.84 -6.16 8.14
N CYS A 29 -18.38 -4.96 8.29
CA CYS A 29 -19.02 -4.23 7.19
C CYS A 29 -18.04 -3.94 6.06
N LEU A 30 -16.79 -3.53 6.36
CA LEU A 30 -15.75 -3.31 5.37
C LEU A 30 -15.32 -4.61 4.69
N PHE A 31 -15.23 -5.72 5.43
CA PHE A 31 -14.95 -7.05 4.89
C PHE A 31 -16.04 -7.48 3.90
N ILE A 32 -17.32 -7.33 4.27
CA ILE A 32 -18.46 -7.67 3.41
C ILE A 32 -18.48 -6.76 2.18
N PHE A 33 -18.33 -5.46 2.37
CA PHE A 33 -18.30 -4.46 1.29
C PHE A 33 -17.24 -4.82 0.26
N GLY A 34 -15.99 -5.01 0.69
CA GLY A 34 -14.92 -5.36 -0.22
C GLY A 34 -15.01 -6.80 -0.74
N GLY A 35 -15.67 -7.72 -0.03
CA GLY A 35 -16.01 -9.05 -0.54
C GLY A 35 -16.97 -9.00 -1.74
N VAL A 36 -18.01 -8.18 -1.65
CA VAL A 36 -18.93 -7.93 -2.76
C VAL A 36 -18.21 -7.29 -3.96
N LEU A 37 -17.33 -6.31 -3.71
CA LEU A 37 -16.49 -5.74 -4.76
C LEU A 37 -15.55 -6.79 -5.36
N SER A 38 -14.94 -7.63 -4.52
CA SER A 38 -14.05 -8.71 -4.93
C SER A 38 -14.80 -9.64 -5.89
N ASP A 39 -15.98 -10.12 -5.53
CA ASP A 39 -16.77 -11.03 -6.38
C ASP A 39 -17.25 -10.36 -7.68
N ALA A 40 -17.64 -9.09 -7.63
CA ALA A 40 -18.09 -8.36 -8.82
C ALA A 40 -16.94 -8.05 -9.80
N LEU A 41 -15.72 -7.86 -9.29
CA LEU A 41 -14.52 -7.53 -10.08
C LEU A 41 -13.64 -8.76 -10.41
N SER A 42 -14.09 -9.97 -10.05
CA SER A 42 -13.41 -11.23 -10.36
C SER A 42 -13.92 -11.85 -11.65
N ASP A 43 -13.00 -12.36 -12.44
CA ASP A 43 -13.22 -13.41 -13.43
C ASP A 43 -13.41 -14.76 -12.72
N THR A 44 -14.05 -15.72 -13.39
CA THR A 44 -14.39 -17.03 -12.81
C THR A 44 -13.18 -17.88 -12.41
N ASP A 45 -12.01 -17.63 -13.00
CA ASP A 45 -10.80 -18.44 -12.84
C ASP A 45 -10.01 -18.14 -11.56
N GLU A 46 -10.34 -17.07 -10.82
CA GLU A 46 -9.60 -16.71 -9.61
C GLU A 46 -9.89 -17.67 -8.45
N THR A 47 -8.86 -18.03 -7.67
CA THR A 47 -9.03 -18.90 -6.52
C THR A 47 -9.93 -18.23 -5.47
N PRO A 48 -10.89 -18.96 -4.86
CA PRO A 48 -11.75 -18.39 -3.82
C PRO A 48 -10.95 -17.80 -2.65
N VAL A 49 -9.83 -18.43 -2.29
CA VAL A 49 -8.94 -17.95 -1.23
C VAL A 49 -8.44 -16.55 -1.53
N MET A 50 -7.94 -16.30 -2.75
CA MET A 50 -7.47 -14.98 -3.17
C MET A 50 -8.58 -13.92 -3.08
N ARG A 51 -9.81 -14.27 -3.49
CA ARG A 51 -10.98 -13.37 -3.41
C ARG A 51 -11.26 -12.93 -1.98
N TYR A 52 -11.19 -13.87 -1.02
CA TYR A 52 -11.49 -13.62 0.38
C TYR A 52 -10.38 -12.90 1.13
N VAL A 53 -9.11 -13.21 0.86
CA VAL A 53 -8.01 -12.46 1.49
C VAL A 53 -8.01 -11.01 1.00
N LEU A 54 -8.34 -10.74 -0.27
CA LEU A 54 -8.46 -9.37 -0.79
C LEU A 54 -9.73 -8.62 -0.39
N ALA A 55 -10.72 -9.29 0.22
CA ALA A 55 -12.00 -8.68 0.54
C ALA A 55 -11.82 -7.44 1.43
N TYR A 56 -11.13 -7.56 2.55
CA TYR A 56 -10.95 -6.43 3.45
C TYR A 56 -10.07 -5.30 2.89
N PRO A 57 -8.90 -5.60 2.26
CA PRO A 57 -8.09 -4.56 1.63
C PRO A 57 -8.84 -3.77 0.55
N LEU A 58 -9.66 -4.45 -0.26
CA LEU A 58 -10.50 -3.78 -1.25
C LEU A 58 -11.57 -2.91 -0.59
N GLY A 59 -12.19 -3.37 0.50
CA GLY A 59 -13.18 -2.60 1.25
C GLY A 59 -12.59 -1.29 1.81
N ILE A 60 -11.40 -1.37 2.40
CA ILE A 60 -10.66 -0.21 2.90
C ILE A 60 -10.28 0.73 1.75
N CYS A 61 -9.74 0.20 0.65
CA CYS A 61 -9.31 1.02 -0.49
C CYS A 61 -10.47 1.71 -1.17
N ALA A 62 -11.56 0.99 -1.44
CA ALA A 62 -12.76 1.55 -2.03
C ALA A 62 -13.37 2.62 -1.14
N PHE A 63 -13.49 2.34 0.17
CA PHE A 63 -13.93 3.35 1.14
C PHE A 63 -13.04 4.60 1.10
N ALA A 64 -11.72 4.42 1.15
CA ALA A 64 -10.77 5.53 1.19
C ALA A 64 -10.85 6.39 -0.09
N VAL A 65 -10.93 5.76 -1.27
CA VAL A 65 -11.07 6.47 -2.55
C VAL A 65 -12.41 7.18 -2.65
N THR A 66 -13.51 6.54 -2.26
CA THR A 66 -14.85 7.15 -2.28
C THR A 66 -14.94 8.31 -1.29
N ALA A 67 -14.44 8.15 -0.07
CA ALA A 67 -14.37 9.21 0.92
C ALA A 67 -13.51 10.38 0.45
N TYR A 68 -12.34 10.10 -0.13
CA TYR A 68 -11.48 11.13 -0.74
C TYR A 68 -12.23 11.91 -1.82
N ALA A 69 -12.92 11.22 -2.73
CA ALA A 69 -13.69 11.83 -3.80
C ALA A 69 -14.82 12.73 -3.25
N MET A 70 -15.55 12.26 -2.23
CA MET A 70 -16.59 13.06 -1.56
C MET A 70 -16.00 14.36 -0.97
N LEU A 71 -14.85 14.25 -0.29
CA LEU A 71 -14.18 15.39 0.34
C LEU A 71 -13.67 16.41 -0.67
N VAL A 72 -13.10 15.96 -1.78
CA VAL A 72 -12.63 16.85 -2.86
C VAL A 72 -13.81 17.56 -3.52
N VAL A 73 -14.85 16.81 -3.91
CA VAL A 73 -16.05 17.35 -4.57
C VAL A 73 -16.86 18.26 -3.63
N GLY A 74 -16.71 18.11 -2.31
CA GLY A 74 -17.43 18.91 -1.32
C GLY A 74 -18.84 18.37 -1.04
N ILE A 75 -19.03 17.06 -1.17
CA ILE A 75 -20.25 16.39 -0.71
C ILE A 75 -20.24 16.46 0.83
N PRO A 76 -21.38 16.81 1.49
CA PRO A 76 -21.45 16.82 2.95
C PRO A 76 -20.97 15.49 3.52
N TYR A 77 -20.07 15.53 4.50
CA TYR A 77 -19.35 14.36 5.00
C TYR A 77 -19.87 13.95 6.37
N ASN A 78 -20.90 13.12 6.39
CA ASN A 78 -21.48 12.52 7.59
C ASN A 78 -21.84 11.05 7.36
N THR A 79 -22.20 10.34 8.43
CA THR A 79 -22.52 8.90 8.41
C THR A 79 -23.52 8.52 7.32
N TRP A 80 -24.59 9.29 7.14
CA TRP A 80 -25.64 8.99 6.16
C TRP A 80 -25.15 9.13 4.73
N THR A 81 -24.49 10.24 4.42
CA THR A 81 -23.94 10.49 3.09
C THR A 81 -22.85 9.50 2.71
N VAL A 82 -21.99 9.13 3.66
CA VAL A 82 -20.91 8.14 3.46
C VAL A 82 -21.50 6.75 3.22
N CYS A 83 -22.44 6.30 4.06
CA CYS A 83 -23.13 5.03 3.86
C CYS A 83 -23.90 5.00 2.53
N GLY A 84 -24.57 6.11 2.17
CA GLY A 84 -25.26 6.25 0.90
C GLY A 84 -24.33 6.13 -0.30
N ALA A 85 -23.15 6.76 -0.24
CA ALA A 85 -22.13 6.67 -1.29
C ALA A 85 -21.60 5.23 -1.44
N ILE A 86 -21.31 4.53 -0.34
CA ILE A 86 -20.88 3.12 -0.35
C ILE A 86 -21.95 2.22 -0.99
N VAL A 87 -23.23 2.40 -0.62
CA VAL A 87 -24.33 1.63 -1.20
C VAL A 87 -24.46 1.90 -2.71
N LEU A 88 -24.38 3.16 -3.13
CA LEU A 88 -24.41 3.53 -4.55
C LEU A 88 -23.23 2.93 -5.32
N GLU A 89 -22.03 2.90 -4.72
CA GLU A 89 -20.86 2.27 -5.29
C GLU A 89 -21.08 0.76 -5.50
N VAL A 90 -21.54 0.06 -4.46
CA VAL A 90 -21.86 -1.38 -4.54
C VAL A 90 -22.87 -1.66 -5.65
N ILE A 91 -23.98 -0.93 -5.68
CA ILE A 91 -25.03 -1.10 -6.70
C ILE A 91 -24.45 -0.86 -8.09
N SER A 92 -23.64 0.19 -8.26
CA SER A 92 -23.04 0.54 -9.55
C SER A 92 -22.08 -0.56 -10.03
N VAL A 93 -21.21 -1.06 -9.15
CA VAL A 93 -20.22 -2.10 -9.50
C VAL A 93 -20.92 -3.42 -9.83
N ILE A 94 -21.93 -3.82 -9.06
CA ILE A 94 -22.73 -5.02 -9.35
C ILE A 94 -23.46 -4.85 -10.68
N PHE A 95 -24.10 -3.70 -10.92
CA PHE A 95 -24.86 -3.47 -12.14
C PHE A 95 -23.99 -3.53 -13.40
N LEU A 96 -22.80 -2.90 -13.34
CA LEU A 96 -21.83 -2.89 -14.43
C LEU A 96 -21.23 -4.28 -14.69
N ASN A 97 -21.08 -5.11 -13.64
CA ASN A 97 -20.44 -6.42 -13.73
C ASN A 97 -21.38 -7.60 -13.46
N ARG A 98 -22.69 -7.41 -13.69
CA ARG A 98 -23.75 -8.35 -13.29
C ARG A 98 -23.54 -9.79 -13.77
N LYS A 99 -22.92 -9.97 -14.94
CA LYS A 99 -22.61 -11.30 -15.50
C LYS A 99 -21.53 -12.01 -14.70
N SER A 100 -20.44 -11.29 -14.35
CA SER A 100 -19.37 -11.83 -13.52
C SER A 100 -19.86 -12.13 -12.12
N PHE A 101 -20.59 -11.18 -11.54
CA PHE A 101 -21.18 -11.33 -10.21
C PHE A 101 -22.10 -12.54 -10.12
N ALA A 102 -23.03 -12.72 -11.09
CA ALA A 102 -23.92 -13.86 -11.11
C ALA A 102 -23.19 -15.21 -11.29
N ALA A 103 -22.13 -15.24 -12.11
CA ALA A 103 -21.33 -16.45 -12.31
C ALA A 103 -20.54 -16.88 -11.05
N ASN A 104 -20.27 -15.93 -10.16
CA ASN A 104 -19.56 -16.17 -8.91
C ASN A 104 -20.50 -16.56 -7.73
N ILE A 105 -21.82 -16.60 -7.94
CA ILE A 105 -22.80 -17.01 -6.92
C ILE A 105 -23.26 -18.46 -7.20
N ASP A 106 -22.62 -19.42 -6.53
CA ASP A 106 -22.98 -20.86 -6.50
C ASP A 106 -23.36 -21.26 -5.06
N PRO A 107 -24.38 -22.13 -4.83
CA PRO A 107 -24.71 -22.67 -3.51
C PRO A 107 -23.52 -23.21 -2.69
N LYS A 108 -22.52 -23.83 -3.33
CA LYS A 108 -21.28 -24.29 -2.65
C LYS A 108 -20.41 -23.12 -2.18
N ILE A 109 -20.47 -21.98 -2.87
CA ILE A 109 -19.77 -20.74 -2.54
C ILE A 109 -20.45 -20.05 -1.35
N ILE A 110 -21.78 -20.12 -1.21
CA ILE A 110 -22.50 -19.55 -0.05
C ILE A 110 -21.97 -20.12 1.28
N ARG A 111 -21.76 -21.45 1.35
CA ARG A 111 -21.16 -22.08 2.55
C ARG A 111 -19.76 -21.52 2.82
N ASN A 112 -18.94 -21.35 1.78
CA ASN A 112 -17.59 -20.80 1.93
C ASN A 112 -17.63 -19.33 2.37
N ILE A 113 -18.58 -18.53 1.89
CA ILE A 113 -18.81 -17.15 2.36
C ILE A 113 -19.07 -17.14 3.86
N PHE A 114 -19.96 -18.00 4.37
CA PHE A 114 -20.22 -18.08 5.82
C PHE A 114 -19.00 -18.52 6.64
N ILE A 115 -18.22 -19.49 6.15
CA ILE A 115 -16.98 -19.91 6.81
C ILE A 115 -15.98 -18.75 6.83
N CYS A 116 -15.79 -18.07 5.71
CA CYS A 116 -14.88 -16.93 5.61
C CYS A 116 -15.32 -15.77 6.49
N LEU A 117 -16.62 -15.49 6.56
CA LEU A 117 -17.17 -14.47 7.46
C LEU A 117 -16.96 -14.85 8.93
N ALA A 118 -17.13 -16.12 9.29
CA ALA A 118 -16.86 -16.61 10.65
C ALA A 118 -15.38 -16.48 11.00
N VAL A 119 -14.47 -16.84 10.09
CA VAL A 119 -13.02 -16.66 10.27
C VAL A 119 -12.68 -15.17 10.41
N ALA A 120 -13.22 -14.32 9.52
CA ALA A 120 -13.05 -12.87 9.60
C ALA A 120 -13.57 -12.31 10.93
N ALA A 121 -14.71 -12.80 11.44
CA ALA A 121 -15.23 -12.41 12.75
C ALA A 121 -14.28 -12.79 13.89
N VAL A 122 -13.74 -14.00 13.90
CA VAL A 122 -12.77 -14.42 14.93
C VAL A 122 -11.51 -13.56 14.87
N VAL A 123 -10.97 -13.31 13.68
CA VAL A 123 -9.78 -12.46 13.53
C VAL A 123 -10.08 -10.99 13.91
N ALA A 124 -11.28 -10.48 13.59
CA ALA A 124 -11.70 -9.14 13.99
C ALA A 124 -11.82 -9.00 15.51
N LEU A 125 -12.29 -10.03 16.22
CA LEU A 125 -12.31 -10.05 17.68
C LEU A 125 -10.89 -9.96 18.26
N VAL A 126 -9.93 -10.70 17.69
CA VAL A 126 -8.52 -10.61 18.10
C VAL A 126 -7.96 -9.21 17.83
N ALA A 127 -8.23 -8.65 16.65
CA ALA A 127 -7.74 -7.33 16.26
C ALA A 127 -8.27 -6.21 17.17
N VAL A 128 -9.54 -6.28 17.60
CA VAL A 128 -10.16 -5.25 18.45
C VAL A 128 -9.86 -5.47 19.94
N ALA A 129 -9.38 -6.66 20.33
CA ALA A 129 -9.05 -6.97 21.72
C ALA A 129 -7.83 -6.20 22.27
N GLY A 130 -7.07 -5.50 21.42
CA GLY A 130 -5.93 -4.69 21.86
C GLY A 130 -4.75 -5.53 22.35
N VAL A 131 -4.58 -6.74 21.80
CA VAL A 131 -3.49 -7.66 22.18
C VAL A 131 -2.13 -7.15 21.68
N THR A 132 -2.09 -6.47 20.54
CA THR A 132 -0.87 -5.89 19.97
C THR A 132 -0.62 -4.49 20.52
N PRO A 133 0.61 -4.19 20.98
CA PRO A 133 0.94 -2.85 21.45
C PRO A 133 0.93 -1.86 20.28
N VAL A 134 0.43 -0.66 20.51
CA VAL A 134 0.43 0.42 19.50
C VAL A 134 1.35 1.53 19.96
N ILE A 135 2.21 1.99 19.05
CA ILE A 135 3.08 3.15 19.25
C ILE A 135 2.37 4.37 18.68
N ILE A 136 2.15 5.34 19.55
CA ILE A 136 1.49 6.60 19.24
C ILE A 136 2.55 7.70 19.18
N SER A 137 2.56 8.46 18.09
CA SER A 137 3.37 9.67 17.96
C SER A 137 2.49 10.92 17.87
N ASN A 138 3.13 12.10 17.79
CA ASN A 138 2.43 13.35 17.51
C ASN A 138 1.63 13.25 16.20
N ASP A 139 2.24 12.73 15.13
CA ASP A 139 1.59 12.46 13.85
C ASP A 139 0.34 11.58 14.00
N THR A 140 0.37 10.55 14.85
CA THR A 140 -0.80 9.69 15.14
C THR A 140 -1.95 10.51 15.71
N MET A 141 -1.67 11.31 16.74
CA MET A 141 -2.70 12.11 17.41
C MET A 141 -3.22 13.24 16.53
N TYR A 142 -2.35 13.81 15.71
CA TYR A 142 -2.67 14.99 14.93
C TYR A 142 -3.32 14.63 13.58
N PHE A 143 -2.65 13.86 12.73
CA PHE A 143 -3.12 13.52 11.38
C PHE A 143 -4.18 12.43 11.36
N TYR A 144 -4.15 11.50 12.32
CA TYR A 144 -4.93 10.27 12.27
C TYR A 144 -5.92 10.11 13.42
N ARG A 145 -6.06 11.15 14.25
CA ARG A 145 -7.10 11.25 15.27
C ARG A 145 -7.80 12.60 15.22
N ARG A 146 -7.06 13.69 15.42
CA ARG A 146 -7.67 15.03 15.48
C ARG A 146 -8.22 15.51 14.14
N TYR A 147 -7.42 15.41 13.08
CA TYR A 147 -7.84 15.86 11.76
C TYR A 147 -9.09 15.12 11.21
N PRO A 148 -9.18 13.78 11.29
CA PRO A 148 -10.39 13.05 10.92
C PRO A 148 -11.63 13.45 11.73
N ASP A 149 -11.49 13.64 13.06
CA ASP A 149 -12.59 14.10 13.92
C ASP A 149 -13.10 15.47 13.47
N CYS A 150 -12.18 16.38 13.12
CA CYS A 150 -12.53 17.69 12.58
C CYS A 150 -13.26 17.60 11.24
N ILE A 151 -12.81 16.75 10.31
CA ILE A 151 -13.49 16.54 9.01
C ILE A 151 -14.95 16.13 9.22
N VAL A 152 -15.20 15.16 10.10
CA VAL A 152 -16.57 14.67 10.36
C VAL A 152 -17.40 15.72 11.10
N TYR A 153 -16.82 16.37 12.12
CA TYR A 153 -17.51 17.39 12.91
C TYR A 153 -17.97 18.57 12.03
N TYR A 154 -17.11 19.05 11.13
CA TYR A 154 -17.43 20.15 10.22
C TYR A 154 -18.16 19.71 8.94
N GLY A 155 -18.34 18.41 8.74
CA GLY A 155 -19.03 17.84 7.59
C GLY A 155 -18.25 17.97 6.26
N GLY A 156 -16.91 18.05 6.30
CA GLY A 156 -16.07 18.13 5.11
C GLY A 156 -14.75 18.89 5.33
N LEU A 157 -14.02 19.13 4.24
CA LEU A 157 -12.80 19.94 4.24
C LEU A 157 -13.12 21.43 4.44
N ARG A 158 -12.33 22.12 5.27
CA ARG A 158 -12.51 23.52 5.64
C ARG A 158 -11.22 24.32 5.47
N ASP A 159 -11.37 25.61 5.21
CA ASP A 159 -10.30 26.61 5.08
C ASP A 159 -9.65 26.96 6.42
N GLN A 160 -10.28 26.66 7.56
CA GLN A 160 -9.68 26.82 8.88
C GLN A 160 -8.75 25.66 9.28
N PHE A 161 -8.65 24.60 8.46
CA PHE A 161 -7.67 23.55 8.71
C PHE A 161 -6.29 24.13 8.47
N ASP A 162 -5.43 23.97 9.46
CA ASP A 162 -4.06 24.48 9.36
C ASP A 162 -3.26 23.67 8.33
N PHE A 163 -2.15 24.25 7.89
CA PHE A 163 -1.30 23.66 6.87
C PHE A 163 -0.75 22.29 7.30
N TRP A 164 -0.40 22.16 8.59
CA TRP A 164 0.07 20.91 9.16
C TRP A 164 -0.97 19.80 8.96
N MET A 165 -2.25 20.01 9.29
CA MET A 165 -3.29 18.99 9.10
C MET A 165 -3.38 18.50 7.65
N THR A 166 -3.10 19.38 6.68
CA THR A 166 -3.18 19.06 5.26
C THR A 166 -1.92 18.40 4.69
N ASP A 167 -0.85 18.30 5.49
CA ASP A 167 0.46 17.76 5.11
C ASP A 167 0.58 16.24 5.30
N THR A 168 -0.49 15.53 4.96
CA THR A 168 -0.58 14.07 5.03
C THR A 168 -1.43 13.52 3.88
N GLY A 169 -1.37 12.20 3.66
CA GLY A 169 -2.20 11.55 2.66
C GLY A 169 -3.67 11.51 3.07
N LEU A 170 -4.52 12.26 2.38
CA LEU A 170 -5.94 12.37 2.72
C LEU A 170 -6.69 11.03 2.68
N ALA A 171 -6.27 10.03 1.89
CA ALA A 171 -6.96 8.73 1.90
C ALA A 171 -6.75 7.94 3.20
N ALA A 172 -5.56 8.05 3.82
CA ALA A 172 -5.33 7.45 5.13
C ALA A 172 -6.14 8.17 6.22
N VAL A 173 -6.16 9.50 6.19
CA VAL A 173 -7.02 10.33 7.05
C VAL A 173 -8.50 9.94 6.89
N ALA A 174 -8.95 9.69 5.67
CA ALA A 174 -10.32 9.28 5.38
C ALA A 174 -10.67 7.96 6.08
N VAL A 175 -9.78 6.95 6.05
CA VAL A 175 -9.96 5.70 6.84
C VAL A 175 -10.12 6.00 8.32
N ASP A 176 -9.34 6.94 8.84
CA ASP A 176 -9.39 7.34 10.25
C ASP A 176 -10.58 8.24 10.59
N THR A 177 -11.48 8.54 9.65
CA THR A 177 -12.78 9.18 9.97
C THR A 177 -13.82 8.17 10.47
N LEU A 178 -13.61 6.87 10.25
CA LEU A 178 -14.53 5.81 10.68
C LEU A 178 -14.86 5.84 12.20
N PRO A 179 -13.89 6.07 13.12
CA PRO A 179 -14.17 6.26 14.55
C PRO A 179 -15.19 7.36 14.81
N ALA A 180 -15.02 8.53 14.19
CA ALA A 180 -15.93 9.67 14.35
C ALA A 180 -17.30 9.43 13.69
N LEU A 181 -17.34 8.78 12.52
CA LEU A 181 -18.59 8.48 11.81
C LEU A 181 -19.47 7.46 12.53
N PHE A 182 -18.87 6.48 13.21
CA PHE A 182 -19.57 5.35 13.81
C PHE A 182 -19.45 5.28 15.34
N GLY A 183 -18.82 6.29 15.96
CA GLY A 183 -18.81 6.49 17.40
C GLY A 183 -17.95 5.49 18.17
N PHE A 184 -16.70 5.28 17.76
CA PHE A 184 -15.71 4.51 18.52
C PHE A 184 -14.40 5.30 18.70
N GLY A 185 -13.50 4.79 19.54
CA GLY A 185 -12.32 5.53 20.00
C GLY A 185 -11.28 5.79 18.91
N GLU A 186 -10.71 4.73 18.33
CA GLU A 186 -9.53 4.82 17.44
C GLU A 186 -9.59 3.71 16.40
N SER A 187 -8.82 3.81 15.31
CA SER A 187 -8.81 2.85 14.20
C SER A 187 -7.84 1.67 14.39
N PHE A 188 -7.28 1.45 15.58
CA PHE A 188 -6.26 0.42 15.79
C PHE A 188 -6.72 -1.00 15.43
N GLY A 189 -7.93 -1.40 15.80
CA GLY A 189 -8.47 -2.71 15.39
C GLY A 189 -8.66 -2.82 13.87
N ILE A 190 -8.98 -1.71 13.18
CA ILE A 190 -9.10 -1.67 11.71
C ILE A 190 -7.74 -1.91 11.06
N ARG A 191 -6.68 -1.31 11.62
CA ARG A 191 -5.29 -1.45 11.18
C ARG A 191 -4.76 -2.85 11.45
N GLU A 192 -4.92 -3.35 12.66
CA GLU A 192 -4.48 -4.69 13.05
C GLU A 192 -5.14 -5.76 12.17
N PHE A 193 -6.44 -5.64 11.92
CA PHE A 193 -7.13 -6.57 11.01
C PHE A 193 -6.58 -6.50 9.59
N PHE A 194 -6.27 -5.29 9.09
CA PHE A 194 -5.64 -5.10 7.79
C PHE A 194 -4.27 -5.80 7.74
N HIS A 195 -3.45 -5.63 8.77
CA HIS A 195 -2.11 -6.20 8.91
C HIS A 195 -2.12 -7.74 8.94
N ILE A 196 -3.02 -8.35 9.74
CA ILE A 196 -3.20 -9.81 9.79
C ILE A 196 -3.70 -10.33 8.44
N ASN A 197 -4.64 -9.62 7.82
CA ASN A 197 -5.16 -9.99 6.51
C ASN A 197 -4.07 -9.90 5.41
N PHE A 198 -3.20 -8.92 5.47
CA PHE A 198 -2.05 -8.81 4.58
C PHE A 198 -1.09 -9.99 4.73
N LEU A 199 -0.80 -10.46 5.95
CA LEU A 199 0.02 -11.67 6.14
C LEU A 199 -0.64 -12.89 5.48
N ALA A 200 -1.96 -13.02 5.55
CA ALA A 200 -2.69 -14.08 4.85
C ALA A 200 -2.55 -13.93 3.32
N PHE A 201 -2.72 -12.72 2.78
CA PHE A 201 -2.51 -12.43 1.35
C PHE A 201 -1.08 -12.77 0.90
N PHE A 202 -0.07 -12.35 1.66
CA PHE A 202 1.34 -12.61 1.40
C PHE A 202 1.64 -14.11 1.40
N GLY A 203 1.09 -14.86 2.36
CA GLY A 203 1.21 -16.31 2.42
C GLY A 203 0.57 -17.02 1.23
N VAL A 204 -0.60 -16.54 0.77
CA VAL A 204 -1.24 -17.06 -0.45
C VAL A 204 -0.37 -16.79 -1.68
N CYS A 205 0.16 -15.57 -1.83
CA CYS A 205 1.07 -15.23 -2.92
C CYS A 205 2.32 -16.13 -2.91
N THR A 206 2.90 -16.36 -1.72
CA THR A 206 4.06 -17.24 -1.56
C THR A 206 3.71 -18.68 -1.93
N PHE A 207 2.55 -19.18 -1.51
CA PHE A 207 2.08 -20.52 -1.86
C PHE A 207 1.85 -20.69 -3.37
N GLU A 208 1.25 -19.71 -4.03
CA GLU A 208 1.06 -19.73 -5.48
C GLU A 208 2.43 -19.69 -6.19
N LYS A 209 3.31 -18.76 -5.78
CA LYS A 209 4.65 -18.60 -6.35
C LYS A 209 5.54 -19.83 -6.16
N SER A 210 5.44 -20.49 -5.00
CA SER A 210 6.19 -21.72 -4.72
C SER A 210 5.91 -22.85 -5.71
N GLY A 211 4.75 -22.84 -6.38
CA GLY A 211 4.41 -23.83 -7.40
C GLY A 211 5.30 -23.80 -8.64
N GLU A 212 6.04 -22.72 -8.89
CA GLU A 212 7.04 -22.63 -9.97
C GLU A 212 8.34 -23.40 -9.64
N TYR A 213 8.58 -23.65 -8.34
CA TYR A 213 9.82 -24.19 -7.82
C TYR A 213 9.67 -25.58 -7.20
N ILE A 214 8.56 -25.80 -6.49
CA ILE A 214 8.33 -26.98 -5.66
C ILE A 214 7.05 -27.67 -6.15
N THR A 215 7.14 -28.95 -6.52
CA THR A 215 5.99 -29.73 -7.00
C THR A 215 5.12 -30.23 -5.84
N GLU A 216 5.74 -30.65 -4.72
CA GLU A 216 5.04 -31.24 -3.59
C GLU A 216 4.22 -30.20 -2.80
N LYS A 217 2.89 -30.39 -2.72
CA LYS A 217 1.98 -29.47 -2.03
C LYS A 217 2.34 -29.23 -0.56
N LYS A 218 2.80 -30.25 0.18
CA LYS A 218 3.19 -30.10 1.59
C LYS A 218 4.39 -29.17 1.74
N ARG A 219 5.45 -29.38 0.93
CA ARG A 219 6.63 -28.50 0.90
C ARG A 219 6.27 -27.06 0.53
N ARG A 220 5.33 -26.88 -0.42
CA ARG A 220 4.81 -25.54 -0.77
C ARG A 220 4.13 -24.83 0.39
N ILE A 221 3.30 -25.55 1.16
CA ILE A 221 2.65 -25.00 2.37
C ILE A 221 3.72 -24.63 3.40
N VAL A 222 4.71 -25.50 3.64
CA VAL A 222 5.80 -25.22 4.58
C VAL A 222 6.58 -23.98 4.13
N ALA A 223 6.96 -23.87 2.86
CA ALA A 223 7.65 -22.70 2.32
C ALA A 223 6.82 -21.42 2.52
N ALA A 224 5.53 -21.44 2.18
CA ALA A 224 4.63 -20.31 2.38
C ALA A 224 4.54 -19.88 3.85
N VAL A 225 4.39 -20.83 4.77
CA VAL A 225 4.34 -20.56 6.22
C VAL A 225 5.67 -19.98 6.72
N VAL A 226 6.81 -20.60 6.38
CA VAL A 226 8.12 -20.15 6.83
C VAL A 226 8.45 -18.75 6.33
N ILE A 227 8.21 -18.46 5.05
CA ILE A 227 8.49 -17.15 4.46
C ILE A 227 7.53 -16.08 5.01
N THR A 228 6.26 -16.43 5.26
CA THR A 228 5.30 -15.50 5.89
C THR A 228 5.67 -15.20 7.34
N LEU A 229 6.10 -16.21 8.10
CA LEU A 229 6.60 -16.01 9.47
C LEU A 229 7.88 -15.18 9.46
N LEU A 230 8.77 -15.36 8.47
CA LEU A 230 9.95 -14.54 8.32
C LEU A 230 9.59 -13.06 8.13
N LEU A 231 8.56 -12.75 7.33
CA LEU A 231 8.04 -11.40 7.19
C LEU A 231 7.45 -10.88 8.52
N ALA A 232 6.58 -11.66 9.14
CA ALA A 232 5.89 -11.30 10.39
C ALA A 232 6.86 -11.02 11.56
N MET A 233 8.00 -11.72 11.59
CA MET A 233 9.05 -11.54 12.59
C MET A 233 10.09 -10.49 12.21
N SER A 234 10.03 -9.94 11.00
CA SER A 234 11.04 -8.97 10.56
C SER A 234 10.87 -7.64 11.28
N THR A 235 11.98 -7.11 11.80
CA THR A 235 12.00 -5.85 12.56
C THR A 235 11.29 -4.69 11.86
N PRO A 236 11.50 -4.44 10.55
CA PRO A 236 10.80 -3.36 9.84
C PRO A 236 9.29 -3.54 9.79
N PHE A 237 8.84 -4.78 9.53
CA PHE A 237 7.42 -5.09 9.42
C PHE A 237 6.71 -4.90 10.76
N VAL A 238 7.34 -5.36 11.85
CA VAL A 238 6.84 -5.17 13.21
C VAL A 238 6.79 -3.67 13.56
N ILE A 239 7.87 -2.93 13.33
CA ILE A 239 7.93 -1.49 13.64
C ILE A 239 6.83 -0.73 12.89
N LEU A 240 6.72 -0.95 11.58
CA LEU A 240 5.70 -0.26 10.79
C LEU A 240 4.28 -0.69 11.14
N GLY A 241 4.06 -1.96 11.49
CA GLY A 241 2.76 -2.50 11.91
C GLY A 241 2.27 -1.93 13.24
N HIS A 242 3.18 -1.60 14.16
CA HIS A 242 2.82 -1.09 15.48
C HIS A 242 2.66 0.43 15.52
N TRP A 243 3.22 1.15 14.55
CA TRP A 243 3.10 2.60 14.49
C TRP A 243 1.75 3.00 13.93
N GLY A 244 1.06 3.88 14.66
CA GLY A 244 -0.23 4.41 14.25
C GLY A 244 -0.18 5.41 13.09
N LEU A 245 0.46 5.07 11.97
CA LEU A 245 0.67 5.94 10.80
C LEU A 245 0.24 5.27 9.48
N ALA A 246 0.08 6.08 8.43
CA ALA A 246 -0.18 5.60 7.08
C ALA A 246 0.92 4.69 6.49
N ASN A 247 2.12 4.66 7.07
CA ASN A 247 3.24 3.86 6.57
C ASN A 247 2.91 2.36 6.51
N MET A 248 2.13 1.84 7.46
CA MET A 248 1.68 0.44 7.48
C MET A 248 0.82 0.12 6.25
N TYR A 249 -0.28 0.86 6.06
CA TYR A 249 -1.15 0.71 4.89
C TYR A 249 -0.37 0.80 3.59
N TYR A 250 0.57 1.74 3.52
CA TYR A 250 1.35 1.97 2.33
C TYR A 250 2.26 0.79 1.97
N MET A 251 3.02 0.24 2.94
CA MET A 251 3.86 -0.95 2.75
C MET A 251 3.06 -2.12 2.16
N GLU A 252 1.90 -2.37 2.75
CA GLU A 252 1.07 -3.52 2.42
C GLU A 252 0.35 -3.34 1.09
N LEU A 253 -0.19 -2.14 0.82
CA LEU A 253 -0.82 -1.79 -0.47
C LEU A 253 0.19 -1.77 -1.61
N PHE A 254 1.42 -1.34 -1.36
CA PHE A 254 2.48 -1.36 -2.39
C PHE A 254 2.75 -2.80 -2.84
N PHE A 255 2.93 -3.71 -1.88
CA PHE A 255 3.11 -5.13 -2.17
C PHE A 255 1.88 -5.74 -2.83
N MET A 256 0.68 -5.53 -2.26
CA MET A 256 -0.58 -6.06 -2.81
C MET A 256 -0.80 -5.58 -4.26
N GLY A 257 -0.70 -4.27 -4.51
CA GLY A 257 -0.87 -3.68 -5.84
C GLY A 257 0.14 -4.22 -6.85
N ALA A 258 1.39 -4.40 -6.45
CA ALA A 258 2.44 -4.95 -7.30
C ALA A 258 2.26 -6.43 -7.59
N TYR A 259 2.24 -7.27 -6.55
CA TYR A 259 2.25 -8.73 -6.69
C TYR A 259 0.92 -9.29 -7.19
N TYR A 260 -0.21 -8.71 -6.80
CA TYR A 260 -1.50 -9.12 -7.33
C TYR A 260 -1.56 -8.88 -8.85
N THR A 261 -1.24 -7.66 -9.29
CA THR A 261 -1.34 -7.26 -10.69
C THR A 261 -0.29 -7.95 -11.57
N TYR A 262 0.93 -8.14 -11.05
CA TYR A 262 1.98 -8.86 -11.76
C TYR A 262 1.68 -10.36 -11.86
N GLY A 263 1.25 -10.99 -10.77
CA GLY A 263 0.96 -12.42 -10.68
C GLY A 263 -0.20 -12.83 -11.58
N ASN A 264 -1.25 -12.02 -11.66
CA ASN A 264 -2.41 -12.30 -12.51
C ASN A 264 -2.27 -11.75 -13.94
N LYS A 265 -1.14 -11.12 -14.30
CA LYS A 265 -0.89 -10.46 -15.59
C LYS A 265 -2.00 -9.49 -16.01
N GLY A 266 -2.62 -8.82 -15.04
CA GLY A 266 -3.74 -7.90 -15.25
C GLY A 266 -5.09 -8.54 -15.56
N LYS A 267 -5.26 -9.84 -15.32
CA LYS A 267 -6.61 -10.41 -15.12
C LYS A 267 -7.25 -9.75 -13.89
N ASN A 268 -8.58 -9.68 -13.79
CA ASN A 268 -9.26 -9.03 -12.64
C ASN A 268 -8.81 -7.58 -12.34
N PHE A 269 -8.40 -6.83 -13.37
CA PHE A 269 -7.75 -5.52 -13.21
C PHE A 269 -8.57 -4.48 -12.45
N GLY A 270 -9.90 -4.63 -12.33
CA GLY A 270 -10.70 -3.74 -11.52
C GLY A 270 -10.20 -3.66 -10.07
N LYS A 271 -9.81 -4.79 -9.48
CA LYS A 271 -9.22 -4.86 -8.13
C LYS A 271 -7.86 -4.19 -8.08
N SER A 272 -6.99 -4.49 -9.06
CA SER A 272 -5.70 -3.82 -9.22
C SER A 272 -5.85 -2.30 -9.30
N ALA A 273 -6.85 -1.81 -10.05
CA ALA A 273 -7.09 -0.38 -10.19
C ALA A 273 -7.47 0.27 -8.86
N VAL A 274 -8.39 -0.34 -8.09
CA VAL A 274 -8.78 0.16 -6.76
C VAL A 274 -7.58 0.21 -5.82
N LEU A 275 -6.78 -0.86 -5.75
CA LEU A 275 -5.58 -0.92 -4.91
C LEU A 275 -4.54 0.14 -5.30
N LEU A 276 -4.27 0.31 -6.60
CA LEU A 276 -3.25 1.23 -7.11
C LEU A 276 -3.69 2.71 -6.98
N VAL A 277 -4.97 3.01 -7.18
CA VAL A 277 -5.51 4.36 -6.94
C VAL A 277 -5.44 4.69 -5.45
N ALA A 278 -5.84 3.77 -4.58
CA ALA A 278 -5.73 3.96 -3.14
C ALA A 278 -4.26 4.18 -2.73
N LEU A 279 -3.34 3.31 -3.15
CA LEU A 279 -1.90 3.46 -2.90
C LEU A 279 -1.39 4.87 -3.20
N ALA A 280 -1.77 5.43 -4.36
CA ALA A 280 -1.36 6.77 -4.78
C ALA A 280 -1.88 7.89 -3.85
N LEU A 281 -3.01 7.69 -3.17
CA LEU A 281 -3.70 8.71 -2.36
C LEU A 281 -3.48 8.56 -0.85
N PHE A 282 -2.98 7.42 -0.39
CA PHE A 282 -2.70 7.14 1.04
C PHE A 282 -1.53 7.94 1.60
N ARG A 283 -0.66 8.47 0.74
CA ARG A 283 0.45 9.33 1.09
C ARG A 283 0.64 10.41 0.04
N ILE A 284 1.22 11.54 0.44
CA ILE A 284 1.59 12.60 -0.49
C ILE A 284 2.61 12.08 -1.51
N GLU A 285 3.64 11.37 -1.06
CA GLU A 285 4.64 10.75 -1.95
C GLU A 285 4.12 9.51 -2.67
N GLY A 286 2.95 9.01 -2.24
CA GLY A 286 2.32 7.81 -2.79
C GLY A 286 2.13 7.89 -4.30
N THR A 287 1.88 9.10 -4.81
CA THR A 287 1.75 9.38 -6.25
C THR A 287 3.02 9.00 -7.03
N MET A 288 4.21 9.39 -6.56
CA MET A 288 5.50 9.10 -7.22
C MET A 288 5.80 7.61 -7.30
N PHE A 289 5.51 6.89 -6.22
CA PHE A 289 5.69 5.43 -6.19
C PHE A 289 4.64 4.69 -7.00
N ALA A 290 3.39 5.17 -7.05
CA ALA A 290 2.34 4.62 -7.89
C ALA A 290 2.68 4.81 -9.38
N GLU A 291 3.23 5.97 -9.77
CA GLU A 291 3.77 6.21 -11.12
C GLU A 291 4.85 5.19 -11.47
N TRP A 292 5.79 4.94 -10.55
CA TRP A 292 6.83 3.93 -10.75
C TRP A 292 6.28 2.54 -10.93
N LEU A 293 5.34 2.15 -10.08
CA LEU A 293 4.67 0.87 -10.17
C LEU A 293 3.88 0.74 -11.48
N VAL A 294 3.24 1.83 -11.95
CA VAL A 294 2.55 1.89 -13.24
C VAL A 294 3.52 1.69 -14.40
N LEU A 295 4.70 2.31 -14.39
CA LEU A 295 5.72 2.10 -15.43
C LEU A 295 6.18 0.63 -15.47
N CYS A 296 6.46 0.04 -14.30
CA CYS A 296 6.83 -1.36 -14.18
C CYS A 296 5.72 -2.29 -14.68
N LEU A 297 4.49 -2.13 -14.20
CA LEU A 297 3.36 -2.98 -14.57
C LEU A 297 2.97 -2.80 -16.04
N SER A 298 3.09 -1.59 -16.58
CA SER A 298 2.84 -1.33 -18.01
C SER A 298 3.80 -2.13 -18.88
N TYR A 299 5.09 -2.12 -18.54
CA TYR A 299 6.10 -2.86 -19.27
C TYR A 299 5.93 -4.38 -19.12
N TYR A 300 5.91 -4.88 -17.89
CA TYR A 300 5.95 -6.32 -17.59
C TYR A 300 4.62 -7.05 -17.80
N CYS A 301 3.49 -6.34 -17.78
CA CYS A 301 2.15 -6.93 -17.97
C CYS A 301 1.44 -6.41 -19.23
N GLY A 302 1.99 -5.42 -19.94
CA GLY A 302 1.37 -4.87 -21.16
C GLY A 302 0.11 -4.05 -20.90
N LEU A 303 -0.05 -3.48 -19.69
CA LEU A 303 -1.30 -2.87 -19.24
C LEU A 303 -1.41 -1.34 -19.47
N GLY A 304 -0.47 -0.72 -20.19
CA GLY A 304 -0.34 0.74 -20.29
C GLY A 304 -1.63 1.53 -20.48
N LYS A 305 -2.45 1.21 -21.50
CA LYS A 305 -3.74 1.90 -21.72
C LYS A 305 -4.74 1.74 -20.57
N ARG A 306 -4.77 0.57 -19.94
CA ARG A 306 -5.68 0.30 -18.81
C ARG A 306 -5.19 1.04 -17.56
N LEU A 307 -3.88 1.03 -17.29
CA LEU A 307 -3.26 1.78 -16.19
C LEU A 307 -3.46 3.30 -16.38
N ALA A 308 -3.29 3.83 -17.59
CA ALA A 308 -3.56 5.23 -17.87
C ALA A 308 -5.01 5.61 -17.55
N LYS A 309 -5.97 4.82 -18.04
CA LYS A 309 -7.40 5.14 -17.96
C LYS A 309 -7.99 4.94 -16.57
N TYR A 310 -7.66 3.85 -15.89
CA TYR A 310 -8.33 3.44 -14.66
C TYR A 310 -7.48 3.63 -13.39
N VAL A 311 -6.20 4.01 -13.53
CA VAL A 311 -5.34 4.36 -12.38
C VAL A 311 -4.90 5.82 -12.49
N MET A 312 -4.14 6.16 -13.53
CA MET A 312 -3.52 7.50 -13.61
C MET A 312 -4.54 8.62 -13.82
N ALA A 313 -5.59 8.41 -14.64
CA ALA A 313 -6.61 9.43 -14.83
C ALA A 313 -7.44 9.69 -13.55
N PRO A 314 -7.92 8.67 -12.80
CA PRO A 314 -8.50 8.88 -11.48
C PRO A 314 -7.57 9.57 -10.49
N VAL A 315 -6.28 9.16 -10.43
CA VAL A 315 -5.29 9.80 -9.57
C VAL A 315 -5.11 11.27 -9.95
N PHE A 316 -4.99 11.59 -11.24
CA PHE A 316 -4.89 12.96 -11.73
C PHE A 316 -6.08 13.81 -11.29
N VAL A 317 -7.30 13.30 -11.46
CA VAL A 317 -8.52 14.03 -11.09
C VAL A 317 -8.64 14.22 -9.57
N LEU A 318 -8.43 13.16 -8.80
CA LEU A 318 -8.60 13.21 -7.34
C LEU A 318 -7.47 14.00 -6.68
N PHE A 319 -6.21 13.63 -6.94
CA PHE A 319 -5.05 14.31 -6.37
C PHE A 319 -4.96 15.76 -6.85
N GLY A 320 -5.14 16.00 -8.16
CA GLY A 320 -5.16 17.35 -8.71
C GLY A 320 -6.30 18.20 -8.15
N GLY A 321 -7.49 17.62 -7.97
CA GLY A 321 -8.64 18.28 -7.33
C GLY A 321 -8.37 18.63 -5.87
N TYR A 322 -7.70 17.76 -5.12
CA TYR A 322 -7.25 18.04 -3.76
C TYR A 322 -6.23 19.19 -3.72
N CYS A 323 -5.18 19.13 -4.55
CA CYS A 323 -4.20 20.22 -4.62
C CYS A 323 -4.84 21.56 -5.00
N LEU A 324 -5.77 21.56 -5.97
CA LEU A 324 -6.53 22.75 -6.33
C LEU A 324 -7.26 23.31 -5.10
N LYS A 325 -7.97 22.46 -4.36
CA LYS A 325 -8.73 22.86 -3.17
C LYS A 325 -7.83 23.47 -2.09
N ILE A 326 -6.74 22.80 -1.74
CA ILE A 326 -5.78 23.28 -0.74
C ILE A 326 -5.16 24.62 -1.13
N PHE A 327 -4.57 24.72 -2.32
CA PHE A 327 -3.76 25.89 -2.67
C PHE A 327 -4.57 27.07 -3.20
N THR A 328 -5.73 26.83 -3.83
CA THR A 328 -6.54 27.92 -4.41
C THR A 328 -7.72 28.32 -3.54
N GLN A 329 -8.36 27.38 -2.83
CA GLN A 329 -9.54 27.68 -2.02
C GLN A 329 -9.18 27.97 -0.57
N PHE A 330 -8.21 27.25 0.00
CA PHE A 330 -7.79 27.46 1.39
C PHE A 330 -6.60 28.42 1.53
N ASN A 331 -6.01 28.85 0.40
CA ASN A 331 -4.97 29.88 0.35
C ASN A 331 -3.73 29.58 1.22
N ILE A 332 -3.37 28.31 1.35
CA ILE A 332 -2.18 27.86 2.10
C ILE A 332 -0.95 28.01 1.17
N LEU A 333 -0.38 29.22 1.09
CA LEU A 333 0.63 29.55 0.08
C LEU A 333 2.08 29.64 0.59
N ASP A 334 2.30 30.08 1.84
CA ASP A 334 3.63 30.49 2.29
C ASP A 334 3.91 30.09 3.74
N ASP A 335 4.36 28.86 3.96
CA ASP A 335 4.96 28.46 5.23
C ASP A 335 6.29 27.73 5.02
N ILE A 336 7.26 28.06 5.88
CA ILE A 336 8.68 27.65 5.80
C ILE A 336 8.84 26.12 5.90
N TYR A 337 7.82 25.40 6.38
CA TYR A 337 7.83 23.96 6.66
C TYR A 337 6.90 23.13 5.76
N LEU A 338 6.43 23.67 4.63
CA LEU A 338 5.56 22.93 3.71
C LEU A 338 6.33 21.79 3.00
N PHE A 339 6.00 20.54 3.34
CA PHE A 339 6.47 19.39 2.56
C PHE A 339 5.92 19.45 1.12
N MET A 340 4.64 19.78 0.95
CA MET A 340 4.02 20.07 -0.36
C MET A 340 3.82 21.58 -0.59
N SER A 341 4.69 22.19 -1.42
CA SER A 341 4.48 23.56 -1.92
C SER A 341 3.64 23.58 -3.20
N PRO A 342 3.05 24.73 -3.60
CA PRO A 342 2.32 24.84 -4.86
C PRO A 342 3.15 24.40 -6.08
N GLN A 343 4.44 24.72 -6.12
CA GLN A 343 5.33 24.32 -7.21
C GLN A 343 5.54 22.80 -7.25
N LYS A 344 5.74 22.17 -6.07
CA LYS A 344 5.86 20.71 -5.96
C LYS A 344 4.55 20.01 -6.36
N ALA A 345 3.41 20.56 -5.94
CA ALA A 345 2.09 20.03 -6.30
C ALA A 345 1.82 20.09 -7.80
N VAL A 346 2.10 21.23 -8.45
CA VAL A 346 1.99 21.37 -9.91
C VAL A 346 2.92 20.40 -10.62
N MET A 347 4.15 20.25 -10.13
CA MET A 347 5.11 19.29 -10.68
C MET A 347 4.58 17.86 -10.59
N LEU A 348 4.09 17.41 -9.43
CA LEU A 348 3.53 16.07 -9.23
C LEU A 348 2.29 15.83 -10.11
N VAL A 349 1.37 16.79 -10.19
CA VAL A 349 0.20 16.66 -11.07
C VAL A 349 0.61 16.59 -12.54
N ALA A 350 1.64 17.34 -12.94
CA ALA A 350 2.20 17.30 -14.29
C ALA A 350 2.91 15.97 -14.58
N THR A 351 3.65 15.38 -13.62
CA THR A 351 4.26 14.06 -13.80
C THR A 351 3.21 12.97 -13.94
N VAL A 352 2.12 13.03 -13.15
CA VAL A 352 1.01 12.06 -13.25
C VAL A 352 0.41 12.09 -14.65
N ALA A 353 0.18 13.29 -15.18
CA ALA A 353 -0.29 13.47 -16.55
C ALA A 353 0.72 12.97 -17.59
N ALA A 354 2.01 13.29 -17.43
CA ALA A 354 3.06 12.88 -18.35
C ALA A 354 3.22 11.35 -18.41
N VAL A 355 3.22 10.67 -17.25
CA VAL A 355 3.25 9.21 -17.16
C VAL A 355 1.99 8.61 -17.79
N ALA A 356 0.80 9.16 -17.53
CA ALA A 356 -0.44 8.70 -18.13
C ALA A 356 -0.40 8.76 -19.67
N LEU A 357 0.09 9.88 -20.23
CA LEU A 357 0.24 10.06 -21.67
C LEU A 357 1.30 9.11 -22.25
N TYR A 358 2.42 8.94 -21.55
CA TYR A 358 3.50 8.05 -21.96
C TYR A 358 3.03 6.59 -22.07
N VAL A 359 2.42 6.04 -21.02
CA VAL A 359 1.97 4.64 -21.02
C VAL A 359 0.75 4.40 -21.92
N ALA A 360 -0.07 5.43 -22.18
CA ALA A 360 -1.23 5.33 -23.07
C ALA A 360 -0.84 5.34 -24.55
N PHE A 361 0.11 6.19 -24.94
CA PHE A 361 0.34 6.54 -26.35
C PHE A 361 1.74 6.22 -26.87
N ILE A 362 2.76 6.22 -26.02
CA ILE A 362 4.17 6.14 -26.45
C ILE A 362 4.71 4.73 -26.25
N GLU A 363 4.66 4.21 -25.02
CA GLU A 363 5.37 2.98 -24.64
C GLU A 363 5.06 1.79 -25.54
N GLN A 364 3.77 1.55 -25.81
CA GLN A 364 3.32 0.42 -26.63
C GLN A 364 3.65 0.56 -28.13
N ARG A 365 4.03 1.76 -28.59
CA ARG A 365 4.38 2.04 -29.99
C ARG A 365 5.89 2.03 -30.24
N LEU A 366 6.70 1.86 -29.19
CA LEU A 366 8.14 1.80 -29.34
C LEU A 366 8.56 0.50 -30.06
N PRO A 367 9.52 0.55 -31.01
CA PRO A 367 10.11 -0.64 -31.59
C PRO A 367 10.67 -1.59 -30.52
N ASP A 368 10.59 -2.90 -30.75
CA ASP A 368 10.99 -3.93 -29.76
C ASP A 368 12.43 -3.77 -29.26
N ARG A 369 13.33 -3.29 -30.12
CA ARG A 369 14.74 -3.00 -29.76
C ARG A 369 14.88 -1.91 -28.70
N LEU A 370 13.98 -0.93 -28.70
CA LEU A 370 13.93 0.13 -27.69
C LEU A 370 13.13 -0.33 -26.47
N ARG A 371 11.99 -1.00 -26.72
CA ARG A 371 11.10 -1.49 -25.67
C ARG A 371 11.83 -2.42 -24.71
N SER A 372 12.59 -3.39 -25.22
CA SER A 372 13.40 -4.32 -24.42
C SER A 372 14.45 -3.67 -23.52
N LYS A 373 14.81 -2.40 -23.76
CA LYS A 373 15.75 -1.62 -22.95
C LYS A 373 15.07 -0.69 -21.95
N LEU A 374 13.73 -0.60 -21.94
CA LEU A 374 12.99 0.32 -21.07
C LEU A 374 13.29 0.15 -19.58
N PRO A 375 13.36 -1.06 -19.00
CA PRO A 375 13.70 -1.19 -17.58
C PRO A 375 15.05 -0.56 -17.24
N VAL A 376 16.05 -0.76 -18.10
CA VAL A 376 17.38 -0.15 -17.93
C VAL A 376 17.31 1.36 -18.12
N ALA A 377 16.56 1.84 -19.10
CA ALA A 377 16.38 3.27 -19.35
C ALA A 377 15.69 3.97 -18.17
N TYR A 378 14.66 3.37 -17.58
CA TYR A 378 13.98 3.89 -16.39
C TYR A 378 14.95 3.99 -15.20
N MET A 379 15.72 2.94 -14.94
CA MET A 379 16.73 2.93 -13.88
C MET A 379 17.81 3.97 -14.12
N ALA A 380 18.33 4.08 -15.34
CA ALA A 380 19.30 5.10 -15.72
C ALA A 380 18.74 6.51 -15.53
N ALA A 381 17.49 6.76 -15.92
CA ALA A 381 16.82 8.04 -15.72
C ALA A 381 16.69 8.40 -14.23
N MET A 382 16.35 7.45 -13.37
CA MET A 382 16.28 7.68 -11.91
C MET A 382 17.66 7.94 -11.30
N ILE A 383 18.70 7.23 -11.74
CA ILE A 383 20.08 7.47 -11.31
C ILE A 383 20.53 8.87 -11.74
N LEU A 384 20.25 9.27 -13.00
CA LEU A 384 20.55 10.60 -13.51
C LEU A 384 19.79 11.68 -12.74
N GLY A 385 18.50 11.46 -12.43
CA GLY A 385 17.70 12.36 -11.61
C GLY A 385 18.29 12.57 -10.22
N ASN A 386 18.69 11.49 -9.55
CA ASN A 386 19.43 11.56 -8.28
C ASN A 386 20.79 12.28 -8.44
N GLY A 387 21.48 12.07 -9.57
CA GLY A 387 22.72 12.78 -9.90
C GLY A 387 22.54 14.30 -10.07
N ILE A 388 21.39 14.74 -10.59
CA ILE A 388 21.05 16.17 -10.67
C ILE A 388 20.91 16.76 -9.26
N PHE A 389 20.30 16.05 -8.32
CA PHE A 389 20.21 16.50 -6.92
C PHE A 389 21.58 16.61 -6.25
N TYR A 390 22.49 15.68 -6.54
CA TYR A 390 23.89 15.79 -6.08
C TYR A 390 24.60 17.04 -6.60
N ILE A 391 24.34 17.45 -7.85
CA ILE A 391 24.92 18.65 -8.44
C ILE A 391 24.29 19.91 -7.83
N TYR A 392 22.98 19.88 -7.56
CA TYR A 392 22.23 21.02 -7.03
C TYR A 392 22.59 21.35 -5.57
N ASP A 393 22.57 20.34 -4.69
CA ASP A 393 22.98 20.48 -3.29
C ASP A 393 23.77 19.25 -2.84
N ARG A 394 25.09 19.37 -2.98
CA ARG A 394 26.03 18.29 -2.70
C ARG A 394 26.03 17.89 -1.23
N GLU A 395 26.00 18.86 -0.33
CA GLU A 395 26.11 18.59 1.11
C GLU A 395 24.87 17.87 1.61
N HIS A 396 23.69 18.35 1.24
CA HIS A 396 22.42 17.75 1.58
C HIS A 396 22.30 16.32 1.01
N TYR A 397 22.63 16.14 -0.28
CA TYR A 397 22.58 14.81 -0.91
C TYR A 397 23.54 13.82 -0.25
N ILE A 398 24.79 14.20 -0.01
CA ILE A 398 25.76 13.33 0.68
C ILE A 398 25.29 13.01 2.09
N GLY A 399 24.70 13.98 2.80
CA GLY A 399 24.06 13.77 4.11
C GLY A 399 23.02 12.65 4.06
N ASN A 400 22.08 12.72 3.10
CA ASN A 400 21.05 11.71 2.90
C ASN A 400 21.63 10.31 2.64
N ILE A 401 22.65 10.21 1.78
CA ILE A 401 23.31 8.93 1.49
C ILE A 401 24.04 8.38 2.73
N LYS A 402 24.70 9.23 3.50
CA LYS A 402 25.37 8.82 4.75
C LYS A 402 24.36 8.32 5.78
N ALA A 403 23.25 9.03 5.95
CA ALA A 403 22.18 8.61 6.86
C ALA A 403 21.51 7.31 6.42
N PHE A 404 21.26 7.14 5.11
CA PHE A 404 20.79 5.86 4.56
C PHE A 404 21.75 4.71 4.88
N GLY A 405 23.04 4.91 4.60
CA GLY A 405 24.08 3.94 4.93
C GLY A 405 24.14 3.63 6.44
N ALA A 406 24.04 4.66 7.29
CA ALA A 406 24.02 4.50 8.74
C ALA A 406 22.81 3.66 9.19
N ASN A 407 21.60 4.01 8.75
CA ASN A 407 20.37 3.26 9.05
C ASN A 407 20.48 1.79 8.63
N LEU A 408 21.06 1.54 7.45
CA LEU A 408 21.26 0.19 6.94
C LEU A 408 22.29 -0.58 7.77
N PHE A 409 23.51 -0.05 7.96
CA PHE A 409 24.60 -0.81 8.59
C PHE A 409 24.56 -0.85 10.12
N ARG A 410 23.94 0.15 10.77
CA ARG A 410 23.73 0.18 12.23
C ARG A 410 22.41 -0.48 12.65
N GLN A 411 21.64 -0.96 11.68
CA GLN A 411 20.37 -1.67 11.88
C GLN A 411 19.27 -0.83 12.56
N SER A 412 19.35 0.49 12.44
CA SER A 412 18.48 1.49 13.10
C SER A 412 17.05 1.42 12.55
N GLY A 413 16.30 0.42 13.02
CA GLY A 413 14.97 0.04 12.53
C GLY A 413 14.95 -1.08 11.49
N TRP A 414 16.10 -1.37 10.87
CA TRP A 414 16.21 -2.38 9.81
C TRP A 414 16.42 -3.80 10.34
N GLY A 415 16.95 -3.93 11.56
CA GLY A 415 17.32 -5.24 12.14
C GLY A 415 18.22 -6.03 11.18
N MET A 416 17.83 -7.27 10.87
CA MET A 416 18.59 -8.15 9.97
C MET A 416 18.33 -7.92 8.46
N MET A 417 17.46 -6.98 8.07
CA MET A 417 17.17 -6.71 6.64
C MET A 417 18.36 -6.43 5.73
N PRO A 418 19.40 -5.70 6.17
CA PRO A 418 20.58 -5.47 5.35
C PRO A 418 21.21 -6.77 4.86
N TYR A 419 21.23 -7.81 5.71
CA TYR A 419 21.77 -9.11 5.33
C TYR A 419 20.89 -9.83 4.31
N PHE A 420 19.56 -9.71 4.41
CA PHE A 420 18.66 -10.23 3.39
C PHE A 420 18.87 -9.54 2.04
N VAL A 421 19.05 -8.21 2.02
CA VAL A 421 19.36 -7.46 0.80
C VAL A 421 20.68 -7.92 0.18
N ILE A 422 21.74 -8.02 0.99
CA ILE A 422 23.07 -8.47 0.53
C ILE A 422 23.00 -9.91 0.02
N ALA A 423 22.41 -10.83 0.78
CA ALA A 423 22.28 -12.24 0.39
C ALA A 423 21.51 -12.38 -0.93
N THR A 424 20.38 -11.69 -1.04
CA THR A 424 19.56 -11.67 -2.26
C THR A 424 20.37 -11.14 -3.45
N THR A 425 21.13 -10.05 -3.27
CA THR A 425 21.95 -9.45 -4.34
C THR A 425 23.11 -10.36 -4.76
N VAL A 426 23.85 -10.92 -3.80
CA VAL A 426 25.00 -11.80 -4.07
C VAL A 426 24.54 -13.06 -4.79
N VAL A 427 23.45 -13.68 -4.33
CA VAL A 427 22.97 -14.91 -4.94
C VAL A 427 22.29 -14.63 -6.28
N PHE A 428 21.64 -13.48 -6.50
CA PHE A 428 21.22 -13.10 -7.86
C PHE A 428 22.40 -12.91 -8.80
N ALA A 429 23.50 -12.29 -8.34
CA ALA A 429 24.72 -12.18 -9.14
C ALA A 429 25.32 -13.56 -9.44
N ALA A 430 25.29 -14.48 -8.47
CA ALA A 430 25.74 -15.86 -8.63
C ALA A 430 24.83 -16.66 -9.58
N GLU A 431 23.51 -16.58 -9.43
CA GLU A 431 22.54 -17.16 -10.36
C GLU A 431 22.78 -16.62 -11.76
N TYR A 432 23.07 -15.31 -11.90
CA TYR A 432 23.37 -14.69 -13.19
C TYR A 432 24.68 -15.20 -13.81
N ALA A 433 25.68 -15.53 -13.00
CA ALA A 433 26.97 -16.03 -13.45
C ALA A 433 27.00 -17.55 -13.72
N LEU A 434 26.29 -18.36 -12.93
CA LEU A 434 26.52 -19.81 -12.83
C LEU A 434 25.50 -20.68 -13.58
N ILE A 435 24.24 -20.26 -13.73
CA ILE A 435 23.18 -21.13 -14.28
C ILE A 435 23.14 -21.06 -15.84
N PRO A 436 23.04 -22.11 -16.65
CA PRO A 436 22.96 -21.94 -18.11
C PRO A 436 21.73 -21.11 -18.56
N ARG A 437 21.89 -20.22 -19.56
CA ARG A 437 20.84 -19.27 -20.03
C ARG A 437 19.51 -19.94 -20.36
N GLU A 438 19.55 -21.16 -20.88
CA GLU A 438 18.41 -21.94 -21.37
C GLU A 438 17.49 -22.45 -20.24
N LYS A 439 18.02 -22.62 -19.02
CA LYS A 439 17.20 -23.05 -17.85
C LYS A 439 16.53 -21.88 -17.10
N ARG A 440 16.69 -20.62 -17.55
CA ARG A 440 16.35 -19.41 -16.75
C ARG A 440 15.10 -18.64 -17.15
N GLU A 441 14.38 -19.00 -18.22
CA GLU A 441 13.43 -18.06 -18.88
C GLU A 441 12.27 -17.55 -18.00
N SER A 442 11.61 -18.42 -17.23
CA SER A 442 10.49 -18.03 -16.35
C SER A 442 10.95 -17.28 -15.10
N SER A 443 11.98 -17.80 -14.40
CA SER A 443 12.55 -17.20 -13.19
C SER A 443 13.16 -15.82 -13.47
N ARG A 444 13.80 -15.64 -14.63
CA ARG A 444 14.45 -14.39 -15.02
C ARG A 444 13.49 -13.21 -15.15
N THR A 445 12.25 -13.44 -15.57
CA THR A 445 11.28 -12.35 -15.77
C THR A 445 10.70 -11.88 -14.44
N SER A 446 10.41 -12.82 -13.51
CA SER A 446 9.98 -12.53 -12.13
C SER A 446 11.06 -11.79 -11.35
N ASN A 447 12.29 -12.31 -11.40
CA ASN A 447 13.41 -11.71 -10.67
C ASN A 447 13.76 -10.33 -11.22
N ALA A 448 13.71 -10.14 -12.55
CA ALA A 448 13.91 -8.83 -13.15
C ALA A 448 12.85 -7.81 -12.69
N PHE A 449 11.57 -8.19 -12.64
CA PHE A 449 10.52 -7.31 -12.13
C PHE A 449 10.80 -6.89 -10.68
N ASN A 450 11.09 -7.85 -9.80
CA ASN A 450 11.34 -7.58 -8.38
C ASN A 450 12.57 -6.70 -8.14
N ILE A 451 13.66 -6.95 -8.87
CA ILE A 451 14.88 -6.14 -8.79
C ILE A 451 14.61 -4.71 -9.26
N VAL A 452 14.00 -4.55 -10.44
CA VAL A 452 13.69 -3.22 -10.98
C VAL A 452 12.79 -2.48 -10.00
N LEU A 453 11.71 -3.11 -9.54
CA LEU A 453 10.78 -2.51 -8.60
C LEU A 453 11.47 -2.07 -7.30
N THR A 454 12.32 -2.92 -6.72
CA THR A 454 13.01 -2.66 -5.44
C THR A 454 14.04 -1.55 -5.55
N ILE A 455 14.93 -1.60 -6.56
CA ILE A 455 15.96 -0.56 -6.72
C ILE A 455 15.30 0.76 -7.10
N GLY A 456 14.29 0.74 -7.99
CA GLY A 456 13.53 1.94 -8.34
C GLY A 456 12.81 2.56 -7.15
N PHE A 457 12.23 1.73 -6.26
CA PHE A 457 11.64 2.22 -5.01
C PHE A 457 12.68 2.97 -4.17
N ILE A 458 13.85 2.36 -3.90
CA ILE A 458 14.93 3.00 -3.12
C ILE A 458 15.35 4.33 -3.74
N LEU A 459 15.56 4.37 -5.07
CA LEU A 459 15.96 5.60 -5.77
C LEU A 459 14.91 6.71 -5.70
N ILE A 460 13.62 6.36 -5.72
CA ILE A 460 12.53 7.33 -5.56
C ILE A 460 12.46 7.82 -4.12
N VAL A 461 12.65 6.95 -3.13
CA VAL A 461 12.68 7.40 -1.74
C VAL A 461 13.83 8.38 -1.52
N LEU A 462 15.04 8.09 -2.02
CA LEU A 462 16.18 9.00 -1.93
C LEU A 462 15.89 10.37 -2.60
N ALA A 463 15.26 10.35 -3.77
CA ALA A 463 14.80 11.56 -4.45
C ALA A 463 13.75 12.34 -3.65
N ALA A 464 12.75 11.65 -3.10
CA ALA A 464 11.68 12.25 -2.30
C ALA A 464 12.22 12.82 -0.97
N SER A 465 13.17 12.13 -0.34
CA SER A 465 13.88 12.59 0.86
C SER A 465 14.69 13.86 0.58
N PHE A 466 15.37 13.96 -0.57
CA PHE A 466 15.99 15.22 -0.97
C PHE A 466 14.96 16.34 -1.16
N GLY A 467 13.79 16.02 -1.72
CA GLY A 467 12.68 16.95 -1.89
C GLY A 467 12.04 17.44 -0.58
N ARG A 468 12.33 16.83 0.58
CA ARG A 468 11.82 17.25 1.90
C ARG A 468 12.45 18.53 2.43
N GLY A 469 13.67 18.86 1.99
CA GLY A 469 14.42 20.01 2.51
C GLY A 469 15.19 19.71 3.80
N ASP A 470 14.84 18.65 4.53
CA ASP A 470 15.57 18.14 5.70
C ASP A 470 16.41 16.89 5.36
N VAL A 471 17.60 16.81 5.96
CA VAL A 471 18.48 15.65 5.80
C VAL A 471 17.88 14.47 6.56
N LEU A 472 17.86 13.30 5.92
CA LEU A 472 17.52 12.02 6.54
C LEU A 472 18.28 11.86 7.85
N MET A 473 17.54 11.47 8.90
CA MET A 473 18.15 11.14 10.17
C MET A 473 18.30 9.63 10.32
N GLU A 474 19.25 9.25 11.17
CA GLU A 474 19.33 7.89 11.67
C GLU A 474 18.18 7.65 12.66
N ASP A 475 17.67 6.42 12.72
CA ASP A 475 16.62 5.91 13.63
C ASP A 475 15.20 5.84 13.03
N VAL A 476 14.34 5.04 13.66
CA VAL A 476 12.94 4.81 13.28
C VAL A 476 12.06 6.04 13.49
N GLY A 477 12.54 7.00 14.30
CA GLY A 477 11.94 8.31 14.48
C GLY A 477 11.89 9.14 13.19
N ASP A 478 12.79 8.88 12.24
CA ASP A 478 12.85 9.56 10.96
C ASP A 478 11.77 9.07 9.98
N SER A 479 11.00 10.01 9.43
CA SER A 479 9.92 9.69 8.48
C SER A 479 10.45 9.11 7.16
N GLY A 480 11.62 9.54 6.68
CA GLY A 480 12.23 9.03 5.46
C GLY A 480 12.75 7.60 5.63
N ASN A 481 13.36 7.29 6.77
CA ASN A 481 13.76 5.93 7.13
C ASN A 481 12.53 5.00 7.17
N ARG A 482 11.42 5.43 7.80
CA ARG A 482 10.17 4.65 7.79
C ARG A 482 9.59 4.43 6.40
N VAL A 483 9.79 5.34 5.44
CA VAL A 483 9.36 5.14 4.05
C VAL A 483 10.22 4.07 3.38
N LEU A 484 11.53 4.06 3.60
CA LEU A 484 12.40 3.01 3.08
C LEU A 484 12.03 1.62 3.60
N LEU A 485 11.65 1.49 4.88
CA LEU A 485 11.23 0.22 5.49
C LEU A 485 10.00 -0.41 4.81
N GLN A 486 9.20 0.36 4.05
CA GLN A 486 8.01 -0.14 3.37
C GLN A 486 8.32 -1.14 2.24
N ILE A 487 9.56 -1.22 1.78
CA ILE A 487 9.97 -2.18 0.74
C ILE A 487 10.12 -3.61 1.28
N THR A 488 10.05 -3.79 2.61
CA THR A 488 10.35 -5.04 3.31
C THR A 488 9.64 -6.28 2.76
N PRO A 489 8.32 -6.27 2.48
CA PRO A 489 7.66 -7.47 1.95
C PRO A 489 8.23 -7.93 0.60
N LEU A 490 8.68 -7.01 -0.26
CA LEU A 490 9.31 -7.34 -1.53
C LEU A 490 10.67 -7.99 -1.33
N ILE A 491 11.49 -7.47 -0.41
CA ILE A 491 12.79 -8.08 -0.08
C ILE A 491 12.61 -9.50 0.45
N ILE A 492 11.66 -9.72 1.37
CA ILE A 492 11.41 -11.06 1.92
C ILE A 492 10.89 -12.02 0.85
N MET A 493 10.00 -11.56 -0.04
CA MET A 493 9.54 -12.40 -1.14
C MET A 493 10.68 -12.75 -2.10
N MET A 494 11.54 -11.80 -2.46
CA MET A 494 12.73 -12.07 -3.28
C MET A 494 13.67 -13.09 -2.62
N PHE A 495 13.91 -12.94 -1.32
CA PHE A 495 14.72 -13.89 -0.56
C PHE A 495 14.06 -15.27 -0.47
N GLY A 496 12.73 -15.33 -0.31
CA GLY A 496 11.96 -16.56 -0.33
C GLY A 496 12.00 -17.26 -1.69
N GLU A 497 11.82 -16.52 -2.79
CA GLU A 497 11.94 -17.02 -4.16
C GLU A 497 13.33 -17.63 -4.41
N LEU A 498 14.38 -16.99 -3.88
CA LEU A 498 15.73 -17.51 -3.93
C LEU A 498 15.91 -18.82 -3.14
N GLY A 499 15.40 -18.88 -1.90
CA GLY A 499 15.45 -20.12 -1.12
C GLY A 499 14.75 -21.28 -1.84
N MET A 500 13.61 -21.00 -2.48
CA MET A 500 12.87 -21.99 -3.27
C MET A 500 13.60 -22.38 -4.56
N SER A 501 14.29 -21.46 -5.24
CA SER A 501 15.08 -21.77 -6.44
C SER A 501 16.26 -22.70 -6.14
N LEU A 502 16.92 -22.51 -4.99
CA LEU A 502 18.01 -23.38 -4.53
C LEU A 502 17.52 -24.79 -4.19
N VAL A 503 16.36 -24.93 -3.56
CA VAL A 503 15.74 -26.25 -3.30
C VAL A 503 15.45 -26.98 -4.60
N LYS A 504 14.89 -26.29 -5.60
CA LYS A 504 14.66 -26.86 -6.93
C LYS A 504 15.95 -27.37 -7.56
N TYR A 505 17.02 -26.57 -7.50
CA TYR A 505 18.31 -26.97 -8.04
C TYR A 505 18.86 -28.23 -7.37
N TRP A 506 18.76 -28.30 -6.03
CA TRP A 506 19.19 -29.47 -5.27
C TRP A 506 18.37 -30.74 -5.59
N ASP A 507 17.05 -30.61 -5.78
CA ASP A 507 16.20 -31.75 -6.16
C ASP A 507 16.48 -32.22 -7.61
N GLU A 508 17.09 -31.38 -8.47
CA GLU A 508 17.45 -31.69 -9.87
C GLU A 508 18.89 -32.22 -10.06
N THR A 509 19.75 -32.13 -9.03
CA THR A 509 21.14 -32.64 -9.03
C THR A 509 21.27 -33.91 -8.20
#